data_AF-A0A4Q3V980-F1
#
_entry.id   AF-A0A4Q3V980-F1
#
_cell.length_a   1.000
_cell.length_b   1.000
_cell.length_c   1.000
_cell.angle_alpha   90.00
_cell.angle_beta   90.00
_cell.angle_gamma   90.00
#
_symmetry.space_group_name_H-M   'P 1'
#
loop_
_entity.id
_entity.type
_entity.pdbx_description
1 polymer ?
#
loop_
_entity_poly.entity_id
_entity_poly.type
_entity_poly.pdbx_seq_one_letter_code
_entity_poly.pdbx_strand_id
1 'polypeptide(L)'
;MPAEKSASAKTVKRLTPKPEVLRELYLLSGNMCAMPGCPTVLITSEGVMVGDVCHLAAAEFGGPRFQSNMTNEDRRKATNLMLMCKIHHKIIDSQPAKFSLAKLRDMKKAHEARFKEIGQTLQQRFVEQFADNTDEVQVSLPRRLSQLKKFNPDLYEASYVDEIVADVAAYAEKLSLAPVEYRTFMLAVIKRARKLGWTNHLGSKTSASVDCQDLMAAMNMGAAKLKKFTDGFERYGIGDVVEGFHGSHQVRLYDPAEGLRWSDIYKFSESANIDFSNFVLKVQFSSLG
;
A
#
# COMPACT_ATOMS: atom_id res chain seq x y z
N MET A 1 -27.89 48.77 13.37
CA MET A 1 -28.43 47.46 12.96
C MET A 1 -27.60 46.99 11.78
N PRO A 2 -26.77 45.94 11.91
CA PRO A 2 -25.97 45.47 10.78
C PRO A 2 -26.85 44.66 9.84
N ALA A 3 -26.77 44.98 8.55
CA ALA A 3 -27.45 44.29 7.47
C ALA A 3 -27.01 42.82 7.39
N GLU A 4 -27.99 41.92 7.43
CA GLU A 4 -27.80 40.51 7.11
C GLU A 4 -27.32 40.37 5.67
N LYS A 5 -26.09 39.87 5.50
CA LYS A 5 -25.53 39.52 4.20
C LYS A 5 -26.32 38.34 3.63
N SER A 6 -27.16 38.59 2.63
CA SER A 6 -27.75 37.53 1.82
C SER A 6 -26.63 36.75 1.12
N ALA A 7 -26.48 35.47 1.49
CA ALA A 7 -25.57 34.57 0.80
C ALA A 7 -25.94 34.48 -0.68
N SER A 8 -24.99 34.82 -1.55
CA SER A 8 -25.09 34.72 -3.00
C SER A 8 -25.66 33.36 -3.43
N ALA A 9 -26.85 33.39 -4.03
CA ALA A 9 -27.51 32.21 -4.58
C ALA A 9 -26.70 31.71 -5.79
N LYS A 10 -25.83 30.72 -5.56
CA LYS A 10 -25.12 30.01 -6.64
C LYS A 10 -26.14 29.54 -7.67
N THR A 11 -25.94 29.91 -8.93
CA THR A 11 -26.78 29.47 -10.05
C THR A 11 -26.85 27.95 -10.12
N VAL A 12 -28.07 27.41 -10.25
CA VAL A 12 -28.32 25.98 -10.35
C VAL A 12 -27.67 25.45 -11.62
N LYS A 13 -26.79 24.46 -11.48
CA LYS A 13 -26.07 23.84 -12.60
C LYS A 13 -25.89 22.35 -12.34
N ARG A 14 -26.16 21.54 -13.36
CA ARG A 14 -25.83 20.11 -13.36
C ARG A 14 -24.31 19.93 -13.40
N LEU A 15 -23.76 19.34 -12.34
CA LEU A 15 -22.36 18.96 -12.27
C LEU A 15 -22.19 17.49 -12.60
N THR A 16 -21.06 17.14 -13.22
CA THR A 16 -20.68 15.74 -13.40
C THR A 16 -20.43 15.09 -12.03
N PRO A 17 -21.00 13.90 -11.76
CA PRO A 17 -20.67 13.12 -10.58
C PRO A 17 -19.16 12.85 -10.50
N LYS A 18 -18.60 12.91 -9.29
CA LYS A 18 -17.16 12.66 -9.09
C LYS A 18 -16.81 11.19 -9.34
N PRO A 19 -15.57 10.87 -9.74
CA PRO A 19 -15.14 9.47 -9.93
C PRO A 19 -15.38 8.57 -8.71
N GLU A 20 -15.14 9.07 -7.50
CA GLU A 20 -15.39 8.37 -6.23
C GLU A 20 -16.88 8.02 -6.03
N VAL A 21 -17.77 8.95 -6.38
CA VAL A 21 -19.23 8.76 -6.31
C VAL A 21 -19.70 7.74 -7.34
N LEU A 22 -19.18 7.81 -8.57
CA LEU A 22 -19.49 6.83 -9.61
C LEU A 22 -19.03 5.43 -9.19
N ARG A 23 -17.82 5.31 -8.65
CA ARG A 23 -17.28 4.04 -8.15
C ARG A 23 -18.20 3.43 -7.08
N GLU A 24 -18.62 4.21 -6.10
CA GLU A 24 -19.56 3.77 -5.06
C GLU A 24 -20.88 3.27 -5.67
N LEU A 25 -21.49 4.04 -6.57
CA LEU A 25 -22.74 3.67 -7.24
C LEU A 25 -22.61 2.35 -8.02
N TYR A 26 -21.54 2.20 -8.80
CA TYR A 26 -21.33 0.97 -9.58
C TYR A 26 -21.13 -0.25 -8.68
N LEU A 27 -20.31 -0.14 -7.63
CA LEU A 27 -20.07 -1.23 -6.68
C LEU A 27 -21.36 -1.66 -5.96
N LEU A 28 -22.18 -0.69 -5.55
CA LEU A 28 -23.42 -0.95 -4.84
C LEU A 28 -24.60 -1.33 -5.76
N SER A 29 -24.43 -1.24 -7.08
CA SER A 29 -25.48 -1.58 -8.05
C SER A 29 -25.58 -3.08 -8.37
N GLY A 30 -24.48 -3.83 -8.17
CA GLY A 30 -24.38 -5.22 -8.62
C GLY A 30 -24.58 -5.40 -10.14
N ASN A 31 -24.30 -4.37 -10.94
CA ASN A 31 -24.63 -4.31 -12.37
C ASN A 31 -26.13 -4.50 -12.69
N MET A 32 -27.02 -4.25 -11.74
CA MET A 32 -28.47 -4.43 -11.89
C MET A 32 -29.22 -3.10 -11.79
N CYS A 33 -30.28 -2.95 -12.56
CA CYS A 33 -31.20 -1.82 -12.43
C CYS A 33 -31.84 -1.78 -11.03
N ALA A 34 -31.86 -0.59 -10.40
CA ALA A 34 -32.45 -0.40 -9.08
C ALA A 34 -34.00 -0.47 -9.01
N MET A 35 -34.68 -0.68 -10.15
CA MET A 35 -36.13 -0.90 -10.13
C MET A 35 -36.42 -2.31 -9.60
N PRO A 36 -37.28 -2.47 -8.57
CA PRO A 36 -37.65 -3.78 -8.06
C PRO A 36 -38.18 -4.72 -9.16
N GLY A 37 -37.63 -5.92 -9.23
CA GLY A 37 -38.02 -6.94 -10.21
C GLY A 37 -37.50 -6.74 -11.63
N CYS A 38 -36.70 -5.70 -11.91
CA CYS A 38 -36.13 -5.51 -13.24
C CYS A 38 -34.91 -6.43 -13.46
N PRO A 39 -34.90 -7.26 -14.52
CA PRO A 39 -33.77 -8.15 -14.82
C PRO A 39 -32.66 -7.48 -15.64
N THR A 40 -32.83 -6.22 -16.05
CA THR A 40 -31.91 -5.53 -16.95
C THR A 40 -30.58 -5.23 -16.27
N VAL A 41 -29.48 -5.66 -16.90
CA VAL A 41 -28.11 -5.28 -16.52
C VAL A 41 -27.78 -3.86 -16.97
N LEU A 42 -26.83 -3.20 -16.28
CA LEU A 42 -26.43 -1.82 -16.58
C LEU A 42 -25.25 -1.73 -17.55
N ILE A 43 -24.42 -2.77 -17.57
CA ILE A 43 -23.26 -2.96 -18.44
C ILE A 43 -23.39 -4.36 -19.05
N THR A 44 -23.29 -4.47 -20.37
CA THR A 44 -23.38 -5.75 -21.08
C THR A 44 -22.11 -6.59 -20.90
N SER A 45 -22.15 -7.86 -21.31
CA SER A 45 -20.98 -8.75 -21.35
C SER A 45 -19.81 -8.19 -22.17
N GLU A 46 -20.11 -7.36 -23.18
CA GLU A 46 -19.14 -6.69 -24.05
C GLU A 46 -18.65 -5.36 -23.47
N GLY A 47 -19.03 -5.01 -22.23
CA GLY A 47 -18.61 -3.78 -21.55
C GLY A 47 -19.38 -2.53 -21.96
N VAL A 48 -20.51 -2.65 -22.66
CA VAL A 48 -21.30 -1.51 -23.13
C VAL A 48 -22.22 -1.00 -22.02
N MET A 49 -22.12 0.29 -21.67
CA MET A 49 -23.02 0.93 -20.70
C MET A 49 -24.42 1.16 -21.29
N VAL A 50 -25.42 0.45 -20.75
CA VAL A 50 -26.84 0.52 -21.16
C VAL A 50 -27.74 1.19 -20.11
N GLY A 51 -27.23 1.40 -18.89
CA GLY A 51 -27.91 2.15 -17.83
C GLY A 51 -27.50 3.62 -17.73
N ASP A 52 -28.19 4.36 -16.86
CA ASP A 52 -27.96 5.77 -16.57
C ASP A 52 -27.80 6.00 -15.05
N VAL A 53 -27.00 7.03 -14.72
CA VAL A 53 -26.97 7.63 -13.38
C VAL A 53 -28.17 8.56 -13.23
N CYS A 54 -29.17 8.10 -12.48
CA CYS A 54 -30.45 8.78 -12.27
C CYS A 54 -30.38 9.66 -11.02
N HIS A 55 -30.96 10.85 -11.10
CA HIS A 55 -31.10 11.74 -9.95
C HIS A 55 -32.41 11.45 -9.22
N LEU A 56 -32.33 11.27 -7.90
CA LEU A 56 -33.50 11.12 -7.04
C LEU A 56 -34.28 12.44 -6.99
N ALA A 57 -33.59 13.55 -6.70
CA ALA A 57 -34.06 14.91 -6.92
C ALA A 57 -33.29 15.58 -8.06
N ALA A 58 -33.99 16.21 -9.01
CA ALA A 58 -33.38 16.73 -10.23
C ALA A 58 -32.17 17.65 -10.02
N ALA A 59 -31.20 17.54 -10.92
CA ALA A 59 -30.01 18.39 -10.94
C ALA A 59 -30.28 19.80 -11.47
N GLU A 60 -31.34 19.96 -12.26
CA GLU A 60 -31.67 21.18 -13.00
C GLU A 60 -32.99 21.76 -12.51
N PHE A 61 -33.10 23.09 -12.56
CA PHE A 61 -34.32 23.80 -12.22
C PHE A 61 -35.48 23.34 -13.12
N GLY A 62 -36.66 23.16 -12.54
CA GLY A 62 -37.85 22.68 -13.26
C GLY A 62 -37.88 21.17 -13.54
N GLY A 63 -36.82 20.43 -13.19
CA GLY A 63 -36.79 18.98 -13.35
C GLY A 63 -37.62 18.22 -12.29
N PRO A 64 -37.84 16.90 -12.50
CA PRO A 64 -38.62 16.07 -11.58
C PRO A 64 -38.11 16.12 -10.14
N ARG A 65 -39.01 16.39 -9.18
CA ARG A 65 -38.70 16.42 -7.74
C ARG A 65 -37.58 17.40 -7.36
N PHE A 66 -37.39 18.47 -8.15
CA PHE A 66 -36.40 19.50 -7.85
C PHE A 66 -36.60 20.09 -6.44
N GLN A 67 -35.52 20.16 -5.65
CA GLN A 67 -35.52 20.82 -4.35
C GLN A 67 -34.66 22.09 -4.42
N SER A 68 -35.23 23.25 -4.09
CA SER A 68 -34.54 24.56 -4.16
C SER A 68 -33.47 24.74 -3.09
N ASN A 69 -33.57 24.04 -1.97
CA ASN A 69 -32.62 24.07 -0.87
C ASN A 69 -31.34 23.23 -1.10
N MET A 70 -31.28 22.43 -2.17
CA MET A 70 -30.09 21.63 -2.49
C MET A 70 -29.03 22.43 -3.24
N THR A 71 -27.78 22.34 -2.78
CA THR A 71 -26.63 22.90 -3.50
C THR A 71 -26.28 22.05 -4.74
N ASN A 72 -25.51 22.61 -5.68
CA ASN A 72 -25.02 21.84 -6.84
C ASN A 72 -24.16 20.63 -6.41
N GLU A 73 -23.47 20.70 -5.27
CA GLU A 73 -22.73 19.57 -4.72
C GLU A 73 -23.67 18.49 -4.19
N ASP A 74 -24.73 18.87 -3.45
CA ASP A 74 -25.71 17.91 -2.93
C ASP A 74 -26.40 17.13 -4.04
N ARG A 75 -26.65 17.77 -5.18
CA ARG A 75 -27.30 17.15 -6.35
C ARG A 75 -26.48 16.01 -6.93
N ARG A 76 -25.13 16.08 -6.86
CA ARG A 76 -24.22 15.06 -7.39
C ARG A 76 -23.66 14.09 -6.33
N LYS A 77 -24.14 14.14 -5.08
CA LYS A 77 -23.75 13.18 -4.03
C LYS A 77 -24.37 11.81 -4.30
N ALA A 78 -23.69 10.73 -3.90
CA ALA A 78 -24.19 9.36 -4.01
C ALA A 78 -25.58 9.17 -3.38
N THR A 79 -25.88 9.90 -2.30
CA THR A 79 -27.19 9.89 -1.62
C THR A 79 -28.35 10.42 -2.48
N ASN A 80 -28.06 11.18 -3.54
CA ASN A 80 -29.05 11.69 -4.49
C ASN A 80 -29.00 10.98 -5.85
N LEU A 81 -28.18 9.93 -6.01
CA LEU A 81 -28.00 9.23 -7.27
C LEU A 81 -28.32 7.75 -7.13
N MET A 82 -28.86 7.12 -8.18
CA MET A 82 -28.99 5.67 -8.29
C MET A 82 -28.78 5.22 -9.74
N LEU A 83 -28.43 3.96 -9.96
CA LEU A 83 -28.28 3.41 -11.30
C LEU A 83 -29.56 2.69 -11.74
N MET A 84 -30.05 3.01 -12.95
CA MET A 84 -31.21 2.35 -13.55
C MET A 84 -31.00 2.14 -15.05
N CYS A 85 -31.73 1.21 -15.66
CA CYS A 85 -31.78 1.14 -17.12
C CYS A 85 -32.51 2.37 -17.69
N LYS A 86 -32.20 2.74 -18.94
CA LYS A 86 -32.79 3.90 -19.64
C LYS A 86 -34.33 3.91 -19.61
N ILE A 87 -34.95 2.73 -19.69
CA ILE A 87 -36.41 2.57 -19.65
C ILE A 87 -36.96 3.03 -18.30
N HIS A 88 -36.42 2.51 -17.18
CA HIS A 88 -36.90 2.85 -15.86
C HIS A 88 -36.53 4.28 -15.44
N HIS A 89 -35.38 4.78 -15.88
CA HIS A 89 -35.01 6.20 -15.73
C HIS A 89 -36.11 7.10 -16.29
N LYS A 90 -36.55 6.86 -17.54
CA LYS A 90 -37.63 7.61 -18.18
C LYS A 90 -38.97 7.47 -17.44
N ILE A 91 -39.29 6.27 -16.96
CA ILE A 91 -40.55 6.00 -16.21
C ILE A 91 -40.62 6.82 -14.92
N ILE A 92 -39.55 6.82 -14.11
CA ILE A 92 -39.57 7.53 -12.82
C ILE A 92 -39.64 9.04 -13.00
N ASP A 93 -39.05 9.57 -14.06
CA ASP A 93 -39.07 11.01 -14.36
C ASP A 93 -40.41 11.47 -14.92
N SER A 94 -41.09 10.61 -15.68
CA SER A 94 -42.42 10.91 -16.23
C SER A 94 -43.54 10.81 -15.19
N GLN A 95 -43.31 10.15 -14.05
CA GLN A 95 -44.32 9.89 -13.02
C GLN A 95 -43.87 10.32 -11.61
N PRO A 96 -43.53 11.62 -11.39
CA PRO A 96 -42.96 12.08 -10.11
C PRO A 96 -43.91 11.94 -8.91
N ALA A 97 -45.22 11.90 -9.13
CA ALA A 97 -46.21 11.63 -8.08
C ALA A 97 -46.16 10.16 -7.59
N LYS A 98 -45.97 9.20 -8.51
CA LYS A 98 -45.89 7.76 -8.19
C LYS A 98 -44.52 7.35 -7.65
N PHE A 99 -43.48 8.03 -8.12
CA PHE A 99 -42.09 7.85 -7.72
C PHE A 99 -41.62 9.09 -6.97
N SER A 100 -42.18 9.29 -5.78
CA SER A 100 -41.78 10.37 -4.88
C SER A 100 -40.32 10.21 -4.45
N LEU A 101 -39.72 11.30 -3.97
CA LEU A 101 -38.34 11.27 -3.49
C LEU A 101 -38.13 10.25 -2.36
N ALA A 102 -39.08 10.13 -1.44
CA ALA A 102 -39.04 9.15 -0.35
C ALA A 102 -39.00 7.72 -0.91
N LYS A 103 -39.90 7.40 -1.84
CA LYS A 103 -39.96 6.07 -2.46
C LYS A 103 -38.68 5.71 -3.21
N LEU A 104 -38.09 6.67 -3.93
CA LEU A 104 -36.83 6.44 -4.63
C LEU A 104 -35.66 6.21 -3.64
N ARG A 105 -35.64 6.91 -2.50
CA ARG A 105 -34.66 6.64 -1.43
C ARG A 105 -34.81 5.24 -0.87
N ASP A 106 -36.05 4.78 -0.64
CA ASP A 106 -36.31 3.43 -0.15
C ASP A 106 -35.91 2.36 -1.18
N MET A 107 -36.22 2.58 -2.46
CA MET A 107 -35.79 1.70 -3.56
C MET A 107 -34.25 1.61 -3.64
N LYS A 108 -33.55 2.75 -3.59
CA LYS A 108 -32.07 2.78 -3.57
C LYS A 108 -31.54 1.98 -2.39
N LYS A 109 -32.04 2.25 -1.19
CA LYS A 109 -31.59 1.59 0.05
C LYS A 109 -31.78 0.07 -0.03
N ALA A 110 -32.95 -0.38 -0.48
CA ALA A 110 -33.26 -1.80 -0.63
C ALA A 110 -32.37 -2.48 -1.69
N HIS A 111 -32.12 -1.81 -2.81
CA HIS A 111 -31.25 -2.32 -3.86
C HIS A 111 -29.80 -2.44 -3.40
N GLU A 112 -29.23 -1.38 -2.86
CA GLU A 112 -27.82 -1.30 -2.47
C GLU A 112 -27.49 -2.18 -1.27
N ALA A 113 -28.46 -2.42 -0.37
CA ALA A 113 -28.28 -3.35 0.75
C ALA A 113 -27.90 -4.76 0.30
N ARG A 114 -28.35 -5.20 -0.89
CA ARG A 114 -28.03 -6.53 -1.45
C ARG A 114 -26.56 -6.68 -1.85
N PHE A 115 -25.87 -5.56 -2.08
CA PHE A 115 -24.50 -5.54 -2.60
C PHE A 115 -23.52 -4.82 -1.66
N LYS A 116 -23.99 -4.36 -0.51
CA LYS A 116 -23.21 -3.56 0.43
C LYS A 116 -21.95 -4.28 0.92
N GLU A 117 -22.06 -5.55 1.30
CA GLU A 117 -20.92 -6.35 1.76
C GLU A 117 -19.89 -6.59 0.64
N ILE A 118 -20.38 -6.88 -0.58
CA ILE A 118 -19.52 -7.07 -1.76
C ILE A 118 -18.77 -5.76 -2.10
N GLY A 119 -19.51 -4.63 -2.12
CA GLY A 119 -18.94 -3.32 -2.38
C GLY A 119 -17.88 -2.91 -1.35
N GLN A 120 -18.15 -3.13 -0.06
CA GLN A 120 -17.18 -2.86 1.02
C GLN A 120 -15.93 -3.72 0.90
N THR A 121 -16.08 -5.02 0.65
CA THR A 121 -14.94 -5.94 0.51
C THR A 121 -14.05 -5.57 -0.68
N LEU A 122 -14.64 -5.23 -1.83
CA LEU A 122 -13.88 -4.82 -3.02
C LEU A 122 -13.18 -3.48 -2.83
N GLN A 123 -13.85 -2.52 -2.17
CA GLN A 123 -13.24 -1.23 -1.86
C GLN A 123 -12.08 -1.38 -0.87
N GLN A 124 -12.22 -2.22 0.14
CA GLN A 124 -11.16 -2.54 1.08
C GLN A 124 -9.94 -3.16 0.37
N ARG A 125 -10.16 -4.19 -0.46
CA ARG A 125 -9.08 -4.81 -1.25
C ARG A 125 -8.37 -3.83 -2.17
N PHE A 126 -9.10 -2.88 -2.76
CA PHE A 126 -8.50 -1.84 -3.59
C PHE A 126 -7.60 -0.92 -2.75
N VAL A 127 -8.03 -0.50 -1.57
CA VAL A 127 -7.20 0.33 -0.66
C VAL A 127 -5.98 -0.45 -0.17
N GLU A 128 -6.15 -1.70 0.26
CA GLU A 128 -5.06 -2.58 0.69
C GLU A 128 -4.03 -2.82 -0.42
N GLN A 129 -4.45 -2.91 -1.69
CA GLN A 129 -3.55 -3.07 -2.83
C GLN A 129 -2.57 -1.89 -3.01
N PHE A 130 -2.94 -0.69 -2.55
CA PHE A 130 -2.10 0.51 -2.61
C PHE A 130 -1.61 0.95 -1.22
N ALA A 131 -1.75 0.11 -0.20
CA ALA A 131 -1.17 0.38 1.11
C ALA A 131 0.36 0.34 1.01
N ASP A 132 1.03 1.34 1.58
CA ASP A 132 2.48 1.31 1.72
C ASP A 132 2.86 0.28 2.78
N ASN A 133 3.30 -0.90 2.33
CA ASN A 133 3.70 -1.99 3.22
C ASN A 133 4.97 -1.68 4.04
N THR A 134 5.53 -0.48 3.93
CA THR A 134 6.59 0.01 4.83
C THR A 134 6.04 0.72 6.08
N ASP A 135 4.79 1.21 6.05
CA ASP A 135 4.15 1.91 7.18
C ASP A 135 3.89 0.99 8.39
N GLU A 136 3.84 -0.32 8.20
CA GLU A 136 3.63 -1.31 9.27
C GLU A 136 4.90 -1.67 10.06
N VAL A 137 6.08 -1.17 9.67
CA VAL A 137 7.36 -1.53 10.30
C VAL A 137 7.53 -0.80 11.64
N GLN A 138 7.32 -1.53 12.75
CA GLN A 138 7.63 -1.06 14.11
C GLN A 138 9.14 -1.16 14.39
N VAL A 139 9.90 -0.14 13.96
CA VAL A 139 11.36 -0.05 14.19
C VAL A 139 11.66 -0.01 15.69
N SER A 140 12.62 -0.82 16.14
CA SER A 140 13.16 -0.70 17.51
C SER A 140 14.67 -0.58 17.47
N LEU A 141 15.19 0.44 18.15
CA LEU A 141 16.61 0.79 18.16
C LEU A 141 17.30 0.32 19.43
N PRO A 142 18.59 -0.07 19.38
CA PRO A 142 19.36 -0.33 20.58
C PRO A 142 19.67 0.99 21.27
N ARG A 143 19.50 1.05 22.60
CA ARG A 143 19.96 2.20 23.41
C ARG A 143 21.41 2.07 23.87
N ARG A 144 21.95 0.85 23.83
CA ARG A 144 23.31 0.42 24.22
C ARG A 144 23.67 -0.82 23.38
N LEU A 145 24.88 -1.34 23.50
CA LEU A 145 25.30 -2.63 22.92
C LEU A 145 25.70 -3.64 23.98
N SER A 146 25.04 -3.61 25.16
CA SER A 146 25.58 -4.31 26.34
C SER A 146 25.53 -5.83 26.20
N GLN A 147 24.52 -6.38 25.52
CA GLN A 147 24.42 -7.82 25.25
C GLN A 147 25.41 -8.24 24.18
N LEU A 148 25.56 -7.44 23.12
CA LEU A 148 26.54 -7.73 22.08
C LEU A 148 27.97 -7.67 22.61
N LYS A 149 28.29 -6.70 23.47
CA LYS A 149 29.60 -6.57 24.13
C LYS A 149 29.89 -7.72 25.11
N LYS A 150 28.87 -8.26 25.79
CA LYS A 150 29.04 -9.49 26.60
C LYS A 150 29.38 -10.69 25.74
N PHE A 151 28.76 -10.79 24.57
CA PHE A 151 28.98 -11.89 23.63
C PHE A 151 30.36 -11.81 22.96
N ASN A 152 30.80 -10.62 22.59
CA ASN A 152 32.12 -10.38 22.04
C ASN A 152 32.81 -9.26 22.84
N PRO A 153 33.58 -9.61 23.90
CA PRO A 153 34.26 -8.62 24.75
C PRO A 153 35.32 -7.80 24.01
N ASP A 154 35.87 -8.34 22.93
CA ASP A 154 36.83 -7.67 22.03
C ASP A 154 36.14 -6.72 21.03
N LEU A 155 34.81 -6.62 21.09
CA LEU A 155 34.00 -5.76 20.23
C LEU A 155 34.16 -4.29 20.68
N TYR A 156 35.20 -3.66 20.12
CA TYR A 156 35.63 -2.25 20.20
C TYR A 156 35.80 -1.65 21.59
N GLU A 157 36.68 -0.64 21.67
CA GLU A 157 36.82 0.16 22.89
C GLU A 157 35.50 0.87 23.24
N ALA A 158 35.28 1.10 24.53
CA ALA A 158 34.02 1.68 25.02
C ALA A 158 33.70 3.07 24.43
N SER A 159 34.71 3.77 23.93
CA SER A 159 34.63 5.08 23.27
C SER A 159 33.87 5.07 21.93
N TYR A 160 33.79 3.93 21.25
CA TYR A 160 33.15 3.82 19.92
C TYR A 160 31.70 3.31 19.98
N VAL A 161 31.21 2.92 21.15
CA VAL A 161 29.88 2.29 21.29
C VAL A 161 28.75 3.24 20.90
N ASP A 162 28.86 4.52 21.27
CA ASP A 162 27.82 5.51 20.96
C ASP A 162 27.76 5.81 19.45
N GLU A 163 28.90 5.79 18.76
CA GLU A 163 29.00 5.93 17.31
C GLU A 163 28.34 4.74 16.59
N ILE A 164 28.64 3.51 17.02
CA ILE A 164 28.02 2.30 16.47
C ILE A 164 26.50 2.31 16.69
N VAL A 165 26.01 2.76 17.85
CA VAL A 165 24.57 2.88 18.10
C VAL A 165 23.93 3.91 17.16
N ALA A 166 24.57 5.05 16.94
CA ALA A 166 24.11 6.07 16.02
C ALA A 166 24.07 5.57 14.57
N ASP A 167 25.11 4.86 14.13
CA ASP A 167 25.18 4.25 12.80
C ASP A 167 24.09 3.19 12.61
N VAL A 168 23.88 2.30 13.59
CA VAL A 168 22.80 1.30 13.55
C VAL A 168 21.45 1.97 13.45
N ALA A 169 21.23 3.09 14.15
CA ALA A 169 20.00 3.85 14.04
C ALA A 169 19.80 4.43 12.63
N ALA A 170 20.83 5.09 12.07
CA ALA A 170 20.80 5.62 10.72
C ALA A 170 20.60 4.52 9.66
N TYR A 171 21.19 3.34 9.87
CA TYR A 171 20.99 2.19 9.01
C TYR A 171 19.57 1.61 9.13
N ALA A 172 19.04 1.49 10.35
CA ALA A 172 17.70 0.98 10.60
C ALA A 172 16.63 1.87 9.94
N GLU A 173 16.82 3.19 9.93
CA GLU A 173 15.96 4.11 9.17
C GLU A 173 15.96 3.79 7.67
N LYS A 174 17.15 3.67 7.05
CA LYS A 174 17.28 3.26 5.64
C LYS A 174 16.60 1.91 5.35
N LEU A 175 16.81 0.93 6.23
CA LEU A 175 16.24 -0.41 6.09
C LEU A 175 14.72 -0.40 6.23
N SER A 176 14.16 0.45 7.10
CA SER A 176 12.70 0.57 7.30
C SER A 176 11.98 1.09 6.06
N LEU A 177 12.63 1.96 5.28
CA LEU A 177 12.11 2.48 4.02
C LEU A 177 12.13 1.46 2.88
N ALA A 178 12.88 0.36 3.02
CA ALA A 178 12.94 -0.68 2.02
C ALA A 178 11.70 -1.59 2.10
N PRO A 179 10.92 -1.76 1.00
CA PRO A 179 9.79 -2.69 0.97
C PRO A 179 10.17 -4.11 1.39
N VAL A 180 9.21 -4.84 1.96
CA VAL A 180 9.41 -6.21 2.48
C VAL A 180 10.01 -7.17 1.46
N GLU A 181 9.71 -6.98 0.16
CA GLU A 181 10.30 -7.77 -0.93
C GLU A 181 11.83 -7.65 -0.96
N TYR A 182 12.38 -6.44 -0.83
CA TYR A 182 13.82 -6.18 -0.81
C TYR A 182 14.45 -6.68 0.48
N ARG A 183 13.82 -6.46 1.64
CA ARG A 183 14.30 -7.00 2.93
C ARG A 183 14.32 -8.52 2.96
N THR A 184 13.35 -9.17 2.31
CA THR A 184 13.32 -10.63 2.15
C THR A 184 14.47 -11.12 1.28
N PHE A 185 14.74 -10.44 0.17
CA PHE A 185 15.88 -10.78 -0.67
C PHE A 185 17.21 -10.53 0.04
N MET A 186 17.34 -9.44 0.80
CA MET A 186 18.50 -9.15 1.63
C MET A 186 18.74 -10.27 2.66
N LEU A 187 17.69 -10.73 3.35
CA LEU A 187 17.79 -11.87 4.27
C LEU A 187 18.27 -13.14 3.54
N ALA A 188 17.82 -13.38 2.30
CA ALA A 188 18.26 -14.51 1.50
C ALA A 188 19.76 -14.40 1.13
N VAL A 189 20.23 -13.20 0.77
CA VAL A 189 21.66 -12.92 0.51
C VAL A 189 22.50 -13.16 1.77
N ILE A 190 22.08 -12.67 2.93
CA ILE A 190 22.79 -12.91 4.21
C ILE A 190 22.87 -14.40 4.54
N LYS A 191 21.75 -15.13 4.40
CA LYS A 191 21.71 -16.58 4.63
C LYS A 191 22.61 -17.33 3.65
N ARG A 192 22.72 -16.87 2.38
CA ARG A 192 23.63 -17.46 1.39
C ARG A 192 25.10 -17.16 1.73
N ALA A 193 25.43 -15.92 2.08
CA ALA A 193 26.76 -15.52 2.53
C ALA A 193 27.22 -16.35 3.74
N ARG A 194 26.32 -16.60 4.70
CA ARG A 194 26.60 -17.51 5.82
C ARG A 194 26.96 -18.92 5.37
N LYS A 195 26.18 -19.52 4.45
CA LYS A 195 26.45 -20.87 3.92
C LYS A 195 27.80 -20.95 3.20
N LEU A 196 28.25 -19.84 2.62
CA LEU A 196 29.55 -19.70 1.98
C LEU A 196 30.68 -19.31 2.95
N GLY A 197 30.40 -19.17 4.25
CA GLY A 197 31.41 -18.89 5.27
C GLY A 197 31.77 -17.41 5.45
N TRP A 198 30.94 -16.48 4.97
CA TRP A 198 31.19 -15.03 5.03
C TRP A 198 32.46 -14.57 4.31
N THR A 199 32.88 -15.33 3.30
CA THR A 199 34.04 -15.00 2.48
C THR A 199 33.61 -14.33 1.19
N ASN A 200 34.29 -13.26 0.81
CA ASN A 200 34.23 -12.78 -0.56
C ASN A 200 35.01 -13.74 -1.49
N HIS A 201 35.03 -13.43 -2.79
CA HIS A 201 35.76 -14.22 -3.78
C HIS A 201 37.29 -14.27 -3.54
N LEU A 202 37.85 -13.37 -2.72
CA LEU A 202 39.26 -13.35 -2.33
C LEU A 202 39.54 -14.19 -1.06
N GLY A 203 38.52 -14.87 -0.51
CA GLY A 203 38.65 -15.60 0.75
C GLY A 203 38.78 -14.70 1.98
N SER A 204 38.64 -13.38 1.82
CA SER A 204 38.69 -12.43 2.93
C SER A 204 37.33 -12.35 3.63
N LYS A 205 37.36 -12.28 4.96
CA LYS A 205 36.15 -12.04 5.77
C LYS A 205 35.72 -10.59 5.60
N THR A 206 34.68 -10.37 4.82
CA THR A 206 34.13 -9.04 4.53
C THR A 206 32.67 -8.93 4.97
N SER A 207 32.06 -7.76 4.71
CA SER A 207 30.61 -7.58 4.67
C SER A 207 29.95 -8.70 3.85
N ALA A 208 28.66 -8.95 4.09
CA ALA A 208 27.92 -10.01 3.42
C ALA A 208 27.89 -9.79 1.90
N SER A 209 28.74 -10.53 1.19
CA SER A 209 28.91 -10.45 -0.27
C SER A 209 28.72 -11.82 -0.91
N VAL A 210 27.96 -11.88 -1.99
CA VAL A 210 27.70 -13.13 -2.74
C VAL A 210 27.79 -12.87 -4.24
N ASP A 211 28.41 -13.79 -4.96
CA ASP A 211 28.51 -13.74 -6.42
C ASP A 211 27.14 -13.74 -7.10
N CYS A 212 26.98 -12.92 -8.13
CA CYS A 212 25.71 -12.78 -8.87
C CYS A 212 25.30 -14.09 -9.55
N GLN A 213 26.23 -14.86 -10.11
CA GLN A 213 25.91 -16.16 -10.73
C GLN A 213 25.49 -17.18 -9.68
N ASP A 214 26.14 -17.17 -8.52
CA ASP A 214 25.76 -18.02 -7.39
C ASP A 214 24.34 -17.69 -6.88
N LEU A 215 24.00 -16.41 -6.74
CA LEU A 215 22.64 -15.99 -6.36
C LEU A 215 21.60 -16.41 -7.40
N MET A 216 21.88 -16.20 -8.69
CA MET A 216 20.99 -16.62 -9.77
C MET A 216 20.74 -18.12 -9.76
N ALA A 217 21.80 -18.93 -9.60
CA ALA A 217 21.71 -20.38 -9.55
C ALA A 217 21.01 -20.87 -8.26
N ALA A 218 21.42 -20.37 -7.09
CA ALA A 218 20.92 -20.83 -5.80
C ALA A 218 19.45 -20.43 -5.54
N MET A 219 18.97 -19.36 -6.18
CA MET A 219 17.62 -18.82 -5.97
C MET A 219 16.72 -18.96 -7.21
N ASN A 220 17.19 -19.67 -8.24
CA ASN A 220 16.48 -19.89 -9.50
C ASN A 220 15.89 -18.60 -10.08
N MET A 221 16.75 -17.59 -10.28
CA MET A 221 16.33 -16.30 -10.82
C MET A 221 17.22 -15.84 -11.98
N GLY A 222 16.60 -15.15 -12.94
CA GLY A 222 17.32 -14.54 -14.06
C GLY A 222 17.93 -13.18 -13.72
N ALA A 223 18.85 -12.73 -14.57
CA ALA A 223 19.61 -11.48 -14.39
C ALA A 223 18.72 -10.23 -14.24
N ALA A 224 17.60 -10.14 -14.96
CA ALA A 224 16.68 -9.01 -14.84
C ALA A 224 16.04 -8.90 -13.45
N LYS A 225 15.70 -10.04 -12.83
CA LYS A 225 15.13 -10.08 -11.47
C LYS A 225 16.19 -9.74 -10.44
N LEU A 226 17.41 -10.25 -10.60
CA LEU A 226 18.54 -9.88 -9.75
C LEU A 226 18.81 -8.38 -9.83
N LYS A 227 18.86 -7.82 -11.05
CA LYS A 227 19.07 -6.39 -11.29
C LYS A 227 18.00 -5.53 -10.60
N LYS A 228 16.71 -5.91 -10.69
CA LYS A 228 15.62 -5.22 -9.96
C LYS A 228 15.94 -5.10 -8.47
N PHE A 229 16.42 -6.19 -7.87
CA PHE A 229 16.75 -6.20 -6.44
C PHE A 229 17.98 -5.37 -6.11
N THR A 230 19.05 -5.48 -6.89
CA THR A 230 20.28 -4.73 -6.66
C THR A 230 20.10 -3.22 -6.86
N ASP A 231 19.34 -2.82 -7.90
CA ASP A 231 18.94 -1.43 -8.10
C ASP A 231 18.12 -0.90 -6.89
N GLY A 232 17.32 -1.78 -6.28
CA GLY A 232 16.60 -1.49 -5.04
C GLY A 232 17.54 -1.32 -3.84
N PHE A 233 18.52 -2.20 -3.68
CA PHE A 233 19.51 -2.10 -2.60
C PHE A 233 20.30 -0.79 -2.65
N GLU A 234 20.72 -0.38 -3.83
CA GLU A 234 21.42 0.89 -4.03
C GLU A 234 20.50 2.08 -3.72
N ARG A 235 19.25 2.03 -4.22
CA ARG A 235 18.24 3.08 -3.98
C ARG A 235 17.96 3.31 -2.50
N TYR A 236 17.85 2.24 -1.72
CA TYR A 236 17.58 2.32 -0.28
C TYR A 236 18.86 2.43 0.56
N GLY A 237 20.05 2.42 -0.05
CA GLY A 237 21.32 2.52 0.66
C GLY A 237 21.59 1.35 1.61
N ILE A 238 21.22 0.13 1.21
CA ILE A 238 21.40 -1.11 2.00
C ILE A 238 22.39 -2.10 1.35
N GLY A 239 22.84 -1.83 0.13
CA GLY A 239 23.84 -2.61 -0.57
C GLY A 239 24.08 -2.11 -1.99
N ASP A 240 24.99 -2.76 -2.69
CA ASP A 240 25.41 -2.42 -4.05
C ASP A 240 25.91 -3.65 -4.83
N VAL A 241 26.21 -3.45 -6.11
CA VAL A 241 26.95 -4.42 -6.91
C VAL A 241 28.39 -3.95 -7.07
N VAL A 242 29.33 -4.80 -6.66
CA VAL A 242 30.76 -4.55 -6.83
C VAL A 242 31.37 -5.50 -7.83
N GLU A 243 32.35 -5.01 -8.59
CA GLU A 243 33.16 -5.86 -9.45
C GLU A 243 34.10 -6.72 -8.58
N GLY A 244 34.09 -8.02 -8.85
CA GLY A 244 35.00 -8.99 -8.27
C GLY A 244 36.12 -9.37 -9.23
N PHE A 245 36.92 -10.36 -8.84
CA PHE A 245 38.05 -10.82 -9.64
C PHE A 245 37.60 -11.43 -10.97
N HIS A 246 38.42 -11.26 -12.03
CA HIS A 246 38.14 -11.73 -13.39
C HIS A 246 36.80 -11.26 -14.00
N GLY A 247 36.31 -10.07 -13.63
CA GLY A 247 35.05 -9.51 -14.16
C GLY A 247 33.79 -10.17 -13.60
N SER A 248 33.92 -10.94 -12.51
CA SER A 248 32.77 -11.38 -11.72
C SER A 248 32.08 -10.18 -11.08
N HIS A 249 30.81 -10.32 -10.72
CA HIS A 249 30.05 -9.26 -10.05
C HIS A 249 29.46 -9.85 -8.78
N GLN A 250 29.49 -9.08 -7.70
CA GLN A 250 28.99 -9.52 -6.40
C GLN A 250 27.96 -8.55 -5.87
N VAL A 251 26.88 -9.08 -5.33
CA VAL A 251 25.97 -8.30 -4.49
C VAL A 251 26.61 -8.18 -3.12
N ARG A 252 26.92 -6.96 -2.71
CA ARG A 252 27.44 -6.63 -1.39
C ARG A 252 26.36 -5.91 -0.60
N LEU A 253 26.14 -6.35 0.64
CA LEU A 253 25.28 -5.64 1.58
C LEU A 253 26.12 -4.72 2.45
N TYR A 254 25.61 -3.52 2.69
CA TYR A 254 26.21 -2.61 3.65
C TYR A 254 25.97 -3.12 5.07
N ASP A 255 26.99 -3.00 5.91
CA ASP A 255 26.92 -3.38 7.31
C ASP A 255 26.15 -2.32 8.12
N PRO A 256 25.47 -2.70 9.22
CA PRO A 256 24.68 -1.77 10.02
C PRO A 256 25.47 -0.63 10.65
N ALA A 257 26.76 -0.81 10.90
CA ALA A 257 27.66 0.25 11.35
C ALA A 257 29.10 -0.11 11.00
N GLU A 258 29.99 0.91 11.03
CA GLU A 258 31.42 0.62 10.99
C GLU A 258 31.79 -0.24 12.20
N GLY A 259 32.32 -1.44 11.93
CA GLY A 259 32.68 -2.40 12.95
C GLY A 259 31.55 -3.32 13.44
N LEU A 260 30.30 -3.12 13.07
CA LEU A 260 29.23 -4.08 13.35
C LEU A 260 28.74 -4.72 12.07
N ARG A 261 29.20 -5.94 11.77
CA ARG A 261 28.84 -6.63 10.53
C ARG A 261 27.60 -7.49 10.70
N TRP A 262 26.95 -7.79 9.58
CA TRP A 262 25.87 -8.78 9.56
C TRP A 262 26.29 -10.15 10.09
N SER A 263 27.55 -10.54 9.90
CA SER A 263 28.10 -11.79 10.45
C SER A 263 28.11 -11.81 11.98
N ASP A 264 28.30 -10.66 12.63
CA ASP A 264 28.40 -10.55 14.08
C ASP A 264 27.01 -10.61 14.71
N ILE A 265 26.06 -9.86 14.14
CA ILE A 265 24.64 -9.92 14.53
C ILE A 265 24.09 -11.34 14.32
N TYR A 266 24.48 -12.01 13.23
CA TYR A 266 24.05 -13.39 12.97
C TYR A 266 24.55 -14.33 14.07
N LYS A 267 25.85 -14.33 14.39
CA LYS A 267 26.42 -15.17 15.45
C LYS A 267 25.81 -14.86 16.82
N PHE A 268 25.63 -13.57 17.12
CA PHE A 268 24.95 -13.13 18.34
C PHE A 268 23.54 -13.73 18.41
N SER A 269 22.77 -13.65 17.32
CA SER A 269 21.40 -14.17 17.26
C SER A 269 21.34 -15.67 17.57
N GLU A 270 22.29 -16.46 17.07
CA GLU A 270 22.39 -17.89 17.39
C GLU A 270 22.70 -18.12 18.87
N SER A 271 23.66 -17.37 19.42
CA SER A 271 24.06 -17.53 20.82
C SER A 271 22.97 -17.11 21.81
N ALA A 272 22.20 -16.09 21.46
CA ALA A 272 21.13 -15.51 22.27
C ALA A 272 19.76 -16.18 22.01
N ASN A 273 19.69 -17.16 21.10
CA ASN A 273 18.45 -17.81 20.66
C ASN A 273 17.39 -16.80 20.18
N ILE A 274 17.82 -15.81 19.40
CA ILE A 274 16.98 -14.78 18.78
C ILE A 274 16.79 -15.15 17.31
N ASP A 275 15.56 -15.03 16.81
CA ASP A 275 15.33 -15.16 15.37
C ASP A 275 15.99 -13.98 14.62
N PHE A 276 17.07 -14.29 13.90
CA PHE A 276 17.81 -13.33 13.07
C PHE A 276 16.92 -12.56 12.08
N SER A 277 15.82 -13.16 11.63
CA SER A 277 14.89 -12.51 10.71
C SER A 277 14.28 -11.23 11.27
N ASN A 278 14.20 -11.09 12.60
CA ASN A 278 13.68 -9.89 13.26
C ASN A 278 14.52 -8.63 12.97
N PHE A 279 15.85 -8.77 12.85
CA PHE A 279 16.73 -7.63 12.53
C PHE A 279 16.52 -7.12 11.10
N VAL A 280 16.25 -8.02 10.15
CA VAL A 280 16.15 -7.68 8.72
C VAL A 280 14.71 -7.39 8.30
N LEU A 281 13.76 -8.27 8.64
CA LEU A 281 12.36 -8.17 8.20
C LEU A 281 11.49 -7.30 9.11
N LYS A 282 11.87 -7.14 10.38
CA LYS A 282 11.11 -6.30 11.34
C LYS A 282 11.89 -5.09 11.81
N VAL A 283 13.16 -4.96 11.40
CA VAL A 283 14.04 -3.84 11.77
C VAL A 283 14.12 -3.68 13.30
N GLN A 284 14.24 -4.81 14.00
CA GLN A 284 14.28 -4.87 15.46
C GLN A 284 15.72 -5.05 15.96
N PHE A 285 16.38 -3.94 16.27
CA PHE A 285 17.76 -3.91 16.78
C PHE A 285 17.85 -3.71 18.30
N SER A 286 16.73 -3.47 18.98
CA SER A 286 16.68 -3.27 20.44
C SER A 286 17.29 -4.43 21.26
N SER A 287 17.31 -5.64 20.71
CA SER A 287 17.89 -6.83 21.34
C SER A 287 19.42 -6.86 21.36
N LEU A 288 20.09 -5.94 20.65
CA LEU A 288 21.55 -5.72 20.81
C LEU A 288 21.87 -4.99 22.14
N GLY A 289 20.85 -4.32 22.71
CA GLY A 289 20.85 -3.53 23.94
C GLY A 289 21.27 -4.27 25.17
#